data_AF-A0A953ACQ2-F1
#
_entry.id   AF-A0A953ACQ2-F1
#
_cell.length_a   1.000
_cell.length_b   1.000
_cell.length_c   1.000
_cell.angle_alpha   90.00
_cell.angle_beta   90.00
_cell.angle_gamma   90.00
#
_symmetry.space_group_name_H-M   'P 1'
#
loop_
_entity.id
_entity.type
_entity.pdbx_description
1 polymer ?
#
loop_
_entity_poly.entity_id
_entity_poly.type
_entity_poly.pdbx_seq_one_letter_code
_entity_poly.pdbx_strand_id
1 'polypeptide(L)'
;MKELEVFDVVITGGEPLLLKGIFEVLQHAKSLGLYICLNTNGTIVTPRIAQRLRDIGVDCVKVSIDSANAAVHDRFRGQVGAFRRSLSPFHTLLDIGGGAGTCSIALCLAYPHLHATIFDLPGTLPMTQQMTQQANLQDRINLIAGDVTKDGLPGIYDAVLVSHVVHWLDEEQISLLFNKVSTALEDHGMVLVRDFFLETSKTAPRQTAVFSVSLLVQGGSRCYSFDEGATWLTQAGFRRGAEKIPRELILAKKQVRDEDGRETSECGHMG
;
A
#
# COMPACT_ATOMS: atom_id res chain seq x y z
N MET A 1 -17.44 -2.15 -27.10
CA MET A 1 -16.74 -1.68 -25.88
C MET A 1 -16.92 -0.19 -25.62
N LYS A 2 -17.00 0.70 -26.62
CA LYS A 2 -17.42 2.12 -26.43
C LYS A 2 -18.84 2.30 -25.84
N GLU A 3 -19.69 1.28 -25.90
CA GLU A 3 -21.03 1.29 -25.31
C GLU A 3 -21.07 0.88 -23.83
N LEU A 4 -19.95 0.43 -23.23
CA LEU A 4 -19.93 -0.10 -21.85
C LEU A 4 -19.25 0.82 -20.82
N GLU A 5 -18.80 2.02 -21.20
CA GLU A 5 -18.10 2.96 -20.30
C GLU A 5 -16.97 2.30 -19.47
N VAL A 6 -16.28 1.30 -20.02
CA VAL A 6 -15.14 0.66 -19.35
C VAL A 6 -13.89 1.45 -19.69
N PHE A 7 -13.32 2.11 -18.69
CA PHE A 7 -12.15 2.98 -18.83
C PHE A 7 -10.84 2.31 -18.40
N ASP A 8 -10.91 1.21 -17.64
CA ASP A 8 -9.76 0.49 -17.12
C ASP A 8 -9.91 -1.05 -17.22
N VAL A 9 -8.76 -1.73 -17.32
CA VAL A 9 -8.65 -3.19 -17.26
C VAL A 9 -7.58 -3.57 -16.24
N VAL A 10 -7.99 -4.34 -15.23
CA VAL A 10 -7.08 -4.94 -14.25
C VAL A 10 -6.83 -6.40 -14.62
N ILE A 11 -5.59 -6.73 -14.97
CA ILE A 11 -5.16 -8.10 -15.22
C ILE A 11 -4.61 -8.67 -13.91
N THR A 12 -5.35 -9.62 -13.35
CA THR A 12 -5.06 -10.35 -12.10
C THR A 12 -5.32 -11.85 -12.31
N GLY A 13 -5.01 -12.70 -11.32
CA GLY A 13 -5.07 -14.15 -11.43
C GLY A 13 -3.90 -14.82 -10.69
N GLY A 14 -3.33 -15.88 -11.26
CA GLY A 14 -2.05 -16.45 -10.80
C GLY A 14 -0.89 -15.47 -10.97
N GLU A 15 0.16 -15.84 -11.73
CA GLU A 15 1.13 -14.85 -12.22
C GLU A 15 0.84 -14.52 -13.68
N PRO A 16 0.25 -13.34 -14.01
CA PRO A 16 -0.14 -13.02 -15.37
C PRO A 16 1.02 -13.00 -16.36
N LEU A 17 2.24 -12.67 -15.91
CA LEU A 17 3.43 -12.67 -16.77
C LEU A 17 3.87 -14.09 -17.16
N LEU A 18 3.31 -15.15 -16.55
CA LEU A 18 3.49 -16.54 -17.00
C LEU A 18 2.48 -16.97 -18.07
N LEU A 19 1.42 -16.18 -18.31
CA LEU A 19 0.42 -16.49 -19.32
C LEU A 19 1.01 -16.33 -20.72
N LYS A 20 0.97 -17.40 -21.53
CA LYS A 20 1.33 -17.33 -22.94
C LYS A 20 0.42 -16.32 -23.65
N GLY A 21 1.02 -15.37 -24.37
CA GLY A 21 0.27 -14.35 -25.10
C GLY A 21 -0.08 -13.09 -24.29
N ILE A 22 0.42 -12.95 -23.06
CA ILE A 22 0.03 -11.83 -22.19
C ILE A 22 0.42 -10.46 -22.78
N PHE A 23 1.58 -10.35 -23.43
CA PHE A 23 2.04 -9.06 -23.98
C PHE A 23 1.18 -8.62 -25.15
N GLU A 24 0.70 -9.58 -25.95
CA GLU A 24 -0.22 -9.36 -27.06
C GLU A 24 -1.59 -8.88 -26.54
N VAL A 25 -2.07 -9.46 -25.43
CA VAL A 25 -3.29 -9.01 -24.75
C VAL A 25 -3.13 -7.59 -24.22
N LEU A 26 -2.01 -7.29 -23.55
CA LEU A 26 -1.72 -5.95 -23.04
C LEU A 26 -1.64 -4.92 -24.17
N GLN A 27 -0.97 -5.25 -25.27
CA GLN A 27 -0.82 -4.36 -26.41
C GLN A 27 -2.15 -4.12 -27.12
N HIS A 28 -3.00 -5.15 -27.24
CA HIS A 28 -4.34 -4.98 -27.77
C HIS A 28 -5.21 -4.11 -26.86
N ALA A 29 -5.21 -4.36 -25.55
CA ALA A 29 -5.93 -3.54 -24.59
C ALA A 29 -5.50 -2.06 -24.67
N LYS A 30 -4.20 -1.80 -24.86
CA LYS A 30 -3.70 -0.42 -24.98
C LYS A 30 -4.12 0.23 -26.29
N SER A 31 -4.13 -0.52 -27.39
CA SER A 31 -4.61 -0.03 -28.69
C SER A 31 -6.10 0.37 -28.66
N LEU A 32 -6.87 -0.15 -27.71
CA LEU A 32 -8.26 0.23 -27.48
C LEU A 32 -8.41 1.48 -26.59
N GLY A 33 -7.31 2.07 -26.13
CA GLY A 33 -7.29 3.25 -25.26
C GLY A 33 -7.60 2.96 -23.79
N LEU A 34 -7.52 1.69 -23.36
CA LEU A 34 -7.83 1.30 -21.99
C LEU A 34 -6.67 1.65 -21.05
N TYR A 35 -7.01 2.06 -19.82
CA TYR A 35 -6.05 2.16 -18.73
C TYR A 35 -5.72 0.74 -18.22
N ILE A 36 -4.46 0.31 -18.33
CA ILE A 36 -4.05 -1.05 -18.02
C ILE A 36 -3.33 -1.10 -16.67
N CYS A 37 -3.86 -1.93 -15.78
CA CYS A 37 -3.21 -2.29 -14.53
C CYS A 37 -2.85 -3.78 -14.52
N LEU A 38 -1.58 -4.10 -14.30
CA LEU A 38 -1.08 -5.47 -14.16
C LEU A 38 -0.76 -5.80 -12.70
N ASN A 39 -1.49 -6.76 -12.11
CA ASN A 39 -1.19 -7.29 -10.78
C ASN A 39 -0.28 -8.53 -10.93
N THR A 40 0.93 -8.46 -10.37
CA THR A 40 1.93 -9.53 -10.43
C THR A 40 2.39 -9.88 -9.01
N ASN A 41 2.91 -11.07 -8.81
CA ASN A 41 3.63 -11.44 -7.59
C ASN A 41 5.07 -10.89 -7.56
N GLY A 42 5.48 -10.13 -8.60
CA GLY A 42 6.78 -9.47 -8.67
C GLY A 42 7.95 -10.44 -8.87
N THR A 43 7.69 -11.74 -9.07
CA THR A 43 8.74 -12.75 -9.03
C THR A 43 9.49 -12.91 -10.36
N ILE A 44 8.85 -12.58 -11.48
CA ILE A 44 9.43 -12.70 -12.81
C ILE A 44 9.60 -11.36 -13.53
N VAL A 45 9.36 -10.25 -12.84
CA VAL A 45 9.57 -8.89 -13.38
C VAL A 45 11.07 -8.59 -13.42
N THR A 46 11.71 -8.91 -14.54
CA THR A 46 13.10 -8.51 -14.83
C THR A 46 13.14 -7.10 -15.44
N PRO A 47 14.30 -6.40 -15.46
CA PRO A 47 14.42 -5.11 -16.14
C PRO A 47 13.95 -5.14 -17.61
N ARG A 48 14.18 -6.25 -18.31
CA ARG A 48 13.70 -6.48 -19.68
C ARG A 48 12.17 -6.55 -19.76
N ILE A 49 11.53 -7.23 -18.82
CA ILE A 49 10.05 -7.33 -18.76
C ILE A 49 9.46 -5.98 -18.34
N ALA A 50 10.05 -5.30 -17.36
CA ALA A 50 9.64 -3.96 -16.96
C ALA A 50 9.73 -2.97 -18.14
N GLN A 51 10.80 -3.02 -18.93
CA GLN A 51 10.92 -2.21 -20.14
C GLN A 51 9.84 -2.56 -21.15
N ARG A 52 9.60 -3.85 -21.41
CA ARG A 52 8.56 -4.28 -22.35
C ARG A 52 7.15 -3.84 -21.92
N LEU A 53 6.84 -3.85 -20.63
CA LEU A 53 5.57 -3.35 -20.10
C LEU A 53 5.43 -1.83 -20.30
N ARG A 54 6.52 -1.08 -20.13
CA ARG A 54 6.57 0.35 -20.45
C ARG A 54 6.37 0.62 -21.94
N ASP A 55 7.07 -0.13 -22.81
CA ASP A 55 6.97 0.05 -24.26
C ASP A 55 5.54 -0.21 -24.78
N ILE A 56 4.80 -1.10 -24.11
CA ILE A 56 3.38 -1.37 -24.40
C ILE A 56 2.47 -0.24 -23.90
N GLY A 57 2.93 0.59 -22.96
CA GLY A 57 2.12 1.62 -22.32
C GLY A 57 1.25 1.10 -21.18
N VAL A 58 1.69 0.06 -20.47
CA VAL A 58 1.01 -0.41 -19.25
C VAL A 58 1.05 0.69 -18.19
N ASP A 59 -0.12 1.20 -17.80
CA ASP A 59 -0.24 2.38 -16.95
C ASP A 59 0.11 2.12 -15.48
N CYS A 60 0.00 0.87 -15.02
CA CYS A 60 0.37 0.51 -13.66
C CYS A 60 0.79 -0.96 -13.53
N VAL A 61 1.91 -1.21 -12.84
CA VAL A 61 2.30 -2.55 -12.37
C VAL A 61 2.28 -2.56 -10.85
N LYS A 62 1.56 -3.52 -10.27
CA LYS A 62 1.34 -3.67 -8.82
C LYS A 62 1.89 -5.01 -8.35
N VAL A 63 2.64 -4.99 -7.25
CA VAL A 63 3.12 -6.20 -6.58
C VAL A 63 2.33 -6.38 -5.29
N SER A 64 1.52 -7.44 -5.16
CA SER A 64 0.68 -7.60 -3.96
C SER A 64 1.50 -8.07 -2.75
N ILE A 65 1.11 -7.63 -1.56
CA ILE A 65 1.63 -8.06 -0.25
C ILE A 65 0.45 -8.55 0.59
N ASP A 66 0.20 -9.85 0.59
CA ASP A 66 -0.97 -10.46 1.22
C ASP A 66 -0.80 -10.86 2.70
N SER A 67 0.40 -10.73 3.27
CA SER A 67 0.64 -10.95 4.70
C SER A 67 1.96 -10.32 5.12
N ALA A 68 2.06 -9.85 6.37
CA ALA A 68 3.34 -9.50 6.98
C ALA A 68 4.18 -10.74 7.35
N ASN A 69 3.58 -11.94 7.33
CA ASN A 69 4.30 -13.20 7.49
C ASN A 69 4.68 -13.75 6.11
N ALA A 70 5.98 -13.88 5.86
CA ALA A 70 6.52 -14.35 4.58
C ALA A 70 5.95 -15.72 4.15
N ALA A 71 5.82 -16.67 5.07
CA ALA A 71 5.33 -18.02 4.74
C ALA A 71 3.83 -18.01 4.39
N VAL A 72 3.03 -17.19 5.07
CA VAL A 72 1.60 -17.04 4.77
C VAL A 72 1.41 -16.31 3.43
N HIS A 73 2.18 -15.25 3.20
CA HIS A 73 2.20 -14.51 1.94
C HIS A 73 2.58 -15.42 0.77
N ASP A 74 3.72 -16.09 0.85
CA ASP A 74 4.23 -16.95 -0.21
C ASP A 74 3.26 -18.12 -0.50
N ARG A 75 2.64 -18.68 0.54
CA ARG A 75 1.60 -19.72 0.38
C ARG A 75 0.37 -19.18 -0.32
N PHE A 76 -0.10 -17.98 0.05
CA PHE A 76 -1.24 -17.34 -0.60
C PHE A 76 -0.94 -17.05 -2.08
N ARG A 77 0.30 -16.63 -2.39
CA ARG A 77 0.77 -16.37 -3.75
C ARG A 77 1.18 -17.62 -4.53
N GLY A 78 1.19 -18.79 -3.89
CA GLY A 78 1.63 -20.04 -4.49
C GLY A 78 3.10 -20.03 -4.94
N GLN A 79 3.93 -19.13 -4.40
CA GLN A 79 5.29 -18.90 -4.88
C GLN A 79 6.22 -18.49 -3.72
N VAL A 80 7.25 -19.30 -3.48
CA VAL A 80 8.28 -19.02 -2.47
C VAL A 80 9.11 -17.78 -2.88
N GLY A 81 9.33 -16.88 -1.93
CA GLY A 81 10.07 -15.63 -2.07
C GLY A 81 9.29 -14.49 -2.73
N ALA A 82 7.97 -14.65 -2.94
CA ALA A 82 7.13 -13.56 -3.44
C ALA A 82 7.16 -12.38 -2.46
N PHE A 83 7.07 -12.67 -1.16
CA PHE A 83 7.12 -11.65 -0.12
C PHE A 83 8.41 -10.84 -0.27
N ARG A 84 9.58 -11.48 -0.25
CA ARG A 84 10.90 -10.82 -0.33
C ARG A 84 11.10 -9.92 -1.55
N ARG A 85 10.34 -10.08 -2.64
CA ARG A 85 10.48 -9.25 -3.85
C ARG A 85 9.53 -8.06 -3.89
N SER A 86 8.53 -8.01 -3.01
CA SER A 86 7.50 -6.97 -3.07
C SER A 86 7.96 -5.60 -2.57
N LEU A 87 8.82 -5.54 -1.55
CA LEU A 87 9.45 -4.30 -1.06
C LEU A 87 10.95 -4.24 -1.35
N SER A 88 11.49 -5.14 -2.20
CA SER A 88 12.91 -5.11 -2.53
C SER A 88 13.45 -3.80 -3.13
N PRO A 89 12.65 -2.93 -3.78
CA PRO A 89 13.16 -1.63 -4.22
C PRO A 89 13.17 -0.55 -3.11
N PHE A 90 12.60 -0.81 -1.93
CA PHE A 90 12.46 0.19 -0.87
C PHE A 90 13.50 -0.01 0.23
N HIS A 91 14.13 1.09 0.66
CA HIS A 91 15.17 1.10 1.67
C HIS A 91 14.70 1.68 3.00
N THR A 92 13.70 2.56 2.97
CA THR A 92 13.19 3.28 4.14
C THR A 92 11.68 3.08 4.30
N LEU A 93 11.25 2.70 5.49
CA LEU A 93 9.84 2.50 5.86
C LEU A 93 9.47 3.38 7.04
N LEU A 94 8.38 4.14 6.97
CA LEU A 94 7.75 4.74 8.14
C LEU A 94 6.56 3.90 8.56
N ASP A 95 6.52 3.47 9.83
CA ASP A 95 5.42 2.69 10.42
C ASP A 95 4.68 3.58 11.44
N ILE A 96 3.52 4.10 11.00
CA ILE A 96 2.68 5.00 11.81
C ILE A 96 1.77 4.13 12.69
N GLY A 97 1.85 4.34 14.01
CA GLY A 97 1.09 3.54 14.98
C GLY A 97 1.58 2.09 15.04
N GLY A 98 2.90 1.88 14.95
CA GLY A 98 3.50 0.54 14.85
C GLY A 98 3.28 -0.35 16.08
N GLY A 99 2.81 0.18 17.21
CA GLY A 99 2.49 -0.59 18.40
C GLY A 99 3.70 -1.34 18.95
N ALA A 100 3.58 -2.66 19.10
CA ALA A 100 4.71 -3.52 19.49
C ALA A 100 5.81 -3.64 18.41
N GLY A 101 5.68 -2.98 17.25
CA GLY A 101 6.64 -3.01 16.16
C GLY A 101 6.64 -4.31 15.36
N THR A 102 5.62 -5.16 15.52
CA THR A 102 5.58 -6.51 14.93
C THR A 102 5.71 -6.49 13.40
N CYS A 103 5.05 -5.53 12.73
CA CYS A 103 5.16 -5.37 11.28
C CYS A 103 6.57 -4.94 10.86
N SER A 104 7.08 -3.86 11.45
CA SER A 104 8.44 -3.37 11.21
C SER A 104 9.51 -4.43 11.46
N ILE A 105 9.43 -5.19 12.56
CA ILE A 105 10.34 -6.29 12.87
C ILE A 105 10.28 -7.37 11.78
N ALA A 106 9.08 -7.83 11.41
CA ALA A 106 8.91 -8.86 10.39
C ALA A 106 9.45 -8.42 9.02
N LEU A 107 9.21 -7.16 8.65
CA LEU A 107 9.69 -6.57 7.41
C LEU A 107 11.22 -6.43 7.43
N CYS A 108 11.81 -5.86 8.48
CA CYS A 108 13.26 -5.75 8.57
C CYS A 108 13.94 -7.13 8.57
N LEU A 109 13.37 -8.17 9.18
CA LEU A 109 13.92 -9.54 9.10
C LEU A 109 13.86 -10.11 7.68
N ALA A 110 12.76 -9.87 6.95
CA ALA A 110 12.59 -10.36 5.59
C ALA A 110 13.41 -9.59 4.55
N TYR A 111 13.68 -8.30 4.81
CA TYR A 111 14.41 -7.39 3.94
C TYR A 111 15.63 -6.82 4.70
N PRO A 112 16.81 -7.47 4.59
CA PRO A 112 18.00 -7.05 5.34
C PRO A 112 18.50 -5.62 5.04
N HIS A 113 18.13 -5.05 3.90
CA HIS A 113 18.47 -3.68 3.50
C HIS A 113 17.48 -2.62 4.01
N LEU A 114 16.29 -3.05 4.47
CA LEU A 114 15.23 -2.15 4.90
C LEU A 114 15.52 -1.61 6.29
N HIS A 115 15.40 -0.29 6.43
CA HIS A 115 15.41 0.43 7.70
C HIS A 115 14.01 0.99 7.95
N ALA A 116 13.51 0.84 9.17
CA ALA A 116 12.19 1.32 9.55
C ALA A 116 12.29 2.43 10.59
N THR A 117 11.37 3.38 10.54
CA THR A 117 11.09 4.33 11.62
C THR A 117 9.69 4.05 12.12
N ILE A 118 9.54 3.70 13.39
CA ILE A 118 8.23 3.58 14.05
C ILE A 118 7.89 4.93 14.67
N PHE A 119 6.77 5.51 14.25
CA PHE A 119 6.23 6.75 14.80
C PHE A 119 4.96 6.42 15.61
N ASP A 120 5.03 6.56 16.92
CA ASP A 120 3.94 6.17 17.83
C ASP A 120 3.89 7.08 19.06
N LEU A 121 2.81 6.97 19.84
CA LEU A 121 2.63 7.72 21.07
C LEU A 121 3.75 7.43 22.07
N PRO A 122 4.19 8.43 22.87
CA PRO A 122 5.26 8.24 23.85
C PRO A 122 5.05 7.08 24.81
N GLY A 123 3.79 6.78 25.16
CA GLY A 123 3.43 5.68 26.06
C GLY A 123 3.61 4.28 25.45
N THR A 124 3.63 4.16 24.12
CA THR A 124 3.77 2.87 23.41
C THR A 124 5.22 2.46 23.27
N LEU A 125 6.11 3.43 23.02
CA LEU A 125 7.50 3.19 22.63
C LEU A 125 8.35 2.35 23.61
N PRO A 126 8.17 2.39 24.94
CA PRO A 126 8.94 1.51 25.84
C PRO A 126 8.73 0.03 25.53
N MET A 127 7.49 -0.38 25.20
CA MET A 127 7.21 -1.76 24.80
C MET A 127 7.81 -2.06 23.42
N THR A 128 7.67 -1.15 22.47
CA THR A 128 8.24 -1.27 21.12
C THR A 128 9.76 -1.47 21.19
N GLN A 129 10.44 -0.67 22.02
CA GLN A 129 11.88 -0.74 22.24
C GLN A 129 12.32 -2.10 22.79
N GLN A 130 11.57 -2.65 23.74
CA GLN A 130 11.86 -3.99 24.26
C GLN A 130 11.75 -5.05 23.14
N MET A 131 10.71 -4.97 22.30
CA MET A 131 10.49 -5.92 21.21
C MET A 131 11.55 -5.82 20.11
N THR A 132 11.96 -4.61 19.72
CA THR A 132 13.01 -4.41 18.71
C THR A 132 14.38 -4.86 19.21
N GLN A 133 14.68 -4.68 20.49
CA GLN A 133 15.89 -5.21 21.13
C GLN A 133 15.90 -6.74 21.17
N GLN A 134 14.78 -7.37 21.54
CA GLN A 134 14.65 -8.84 21.53
C GLN A 134 14.86 -9.42 20.13
N ALA A 135 14.48 -8.68 19.08
CA ALA A 135 14.71 -9.06 17.69
C ALA A 135 16.13 -8.70 17.17
N ASN A 136 16.96 -8.02 17.95
CA ASN A 136 18.28 -7.48 17.55
C ASN A 136 18.20 -6.54 16.33
N LEU A 137 17.22 -5.65 16.32
CA LEU A 137 16.96 -4.72 15.20
C LEU A 137 17.09 -3.24 15.56
N GLN A 138 17.62 -2.91 16.74
CA GLN A 138 17.78 -1.53 17.20
C GLN A 138 18.61 -0.64 16.26
N ASP A 139 19.55 -1.22 15.51
CA ASP A 139 20.37 -0.47 14.54
C ASP A 139 19.62 -0.18 13.22
N ARG A 140 18.48 -0.82 13.00
CA ARG A 140 17.67 -0.69 11.76
C ARG A 140 16.26 -0.19 11.99
N ILE A 141 15.79 -0.18 13.23
CA ILE A 141 14.46 0.31 13.60
C ILE A 141 14.63 1.49 14.55
N ASN A 142 14.40 2.69 14.00
CA ASN A 142 14.36 3.92 14.76
C ASN A 142 12.97 4.12 15.41
N LEU A 143 12.93 4.69 16.61
CA LEU A 143 11.69 4.95 17.34
C LEU A 143 11.54 6.45 17.55
N ILE A 144 10.42 7.02 17.08
CA ILE A 144 10.12 8.45 17.23
C ILE A 144 8.77 8.61 17.91
N ALA A 145 8.77 9.38 18.99
CA ALA A 145 7.57 9.68 19.75
C ALA A 145 6.78 10.81 19.08
N GLY A 146 5.48 10.63 18.91
CA GLY A 146 4.58 11.70 18.47
C GLY A 146 3.13 11.27 18.31
N ASP A 147 2.25 12.25 18.19
CA ASP A 147 0.82 12.08 17.96
C ASP A 147 0.52 12.47 16.52
N VAL A 148 0.18 11.49 15.67
CA VAL A 148 -0.03 11.73 14.23
C VAL A 148 -1.19 12.69 13.94
N THR A 149 -2.12 12.87 14.88
CA THR A 149 -3.22 13.83 14.72
C THR A 149 -2.75 15.28 14.91
N LYS A 150 -1.66 15.50 15.64
CA LYS A 150 -1.13 16.83 15.99
C LYS A 150 0.19 17.15 15.28
N ASP A 151 1.10 16.20 15.27
CA ASP A 151 2.50 16.41 14.89
C ASP A 151 2.74 16.16 13.40
N GLY A 152 3.85 16.72 12.89
CA GLY A 152 4.36 16.40 11.56
C GLY A 152 5.05 15.04 11.50
N LEU A 153 5.14 14.45 10.31
CA LEU A 153 5.87 13.20 10.12
C LEU A 153 7.38 13.45 10.04
N PRO A 154 8.22 12.52 10.55
CA PRO A 154 9.62 12.81 10.88
C PRO A 154 10.60 12.82 9.69
N GLY A 155 10.13 12.67 8.45
CA GLY A 155 11.01 12.63 7.28
C GLY A 155 10.29 12.20 6.00
N ILE A 156 11.10 11.87 4.98
CA ILE A 156 10.65 11.35 3.69
C ILE A 156 11.11 9.88 3.59
N TYR A 157 10.23 9.03 3.07
CA TYR A 157 10.39 7.58 3.07
C TYR A 157 9.99 6.97 1.71
N ASP A 158 10.56 5.81 1.40
CA ASP A 158 10.18 5.02 0.22
C ASP A 158 8.80 4.38 0.41
N ALA A 159 8.49 3.98 1.64
CA ALA A 159 7.20 3.39 1.99
C ALA A 159 6.67 3.90 3.33
N VAL A 160 5.35 3.97 3.45
CA VAL A 160 4.65 4.28 4.70
C VAL A 160 3.64 3.16 5.00
N LEU A 161 3.72 2.57 6.18
CA LEU A 161 2.74 1.64 6.72
C LEU A 161 1.83 2.38 7.71
N VAL A 162 0.53 2.26 7.49
CA VAL A 162 -0.53 2.72 8.40
C VAL A 162 -1.32 1.48 8.79
N SER A 163 -1.02 0.88 9.95
CA SER A 163 -1.60 -0.39 10.36
C SER A 163 -2.42 -0.24 11.65
N HIS A 164 -3.72 -0.51 11.60
CA HIS A 164 -4.65 -0.42 12.74
C HIS A 164 -4.74 0.97 13.37
N VAL A 165 -4.66 2.01 12.54
CA VAL A 165 -4.72 3.42 12.96
C VAL A 165 -6.00 4.10 12.50
N VAL A 166 -6.49 3.81 11.30
CA VAL A 166 -7.57 4.56 10.64
C VAL A 166 -8.86 4.47 11.45
N HIS A 167 -9.17 3.31 12.05
CA HIS A 167 -10.39 3.14 12.84
C HIS A 167 -10.42 3.91 14.17
N TRP A 168 -9.29 4.48 14.63
CA TRP A 168 -9.24 5.34 15.82
C TRP A 168 -9.49 6.81 15.51
N LEU A 169 -9.41 7.19 14.24
CA LEU A 169 -9.46 8.57 13.77
C LEU A 169 -10.85 8.91 13.24
N ASP A 170 -11.20 10.20 13.28
CA ASP A 170 -12.35 10.72 12.53
C ASP A 170 -12.00 11.03 11.06
N GLU A 171 -13.00 11.41 10.25
CA GLU A 171 -12.83 11.61 8.81
C GLU A 171 -11.91 12.79 8.46
N GLU A 172 -11.90 13.84 9.30
CA GLU A 172 -11.03 15.01 9.13
C GLU A 172 -9.57 14.62 9.42
N GLN A 173 -9.36 13.90 10.52
CA GLN A 173 -8.05 13.36 10.92
C GLN A 173 -7.50 12.36 9.89
N ILE A 174 -8.34 11.50 9.32
CA ILE A 174 -7.93 10.55 8.27
C ILE A 174 -7.48 11.30 7.01
N SER A 175 -8.25 12.33 6.62
CA SER A 175 -7.90 13.16 5.47
C SER A 175 -6.57 13.88 5.69
N LEU A 176 -6.37 14.45 6.88
CA LEU A 176 -5.10 15.09 7.26
C LEU A 176 -3.95 14.09 7.31
N LEU A 177 -4.17 12.90 7.86
CA LEU A 177 -3.19 11.81 7.90
C LEU A 177 -2.69 11.48 6.49
N PHE A 178 -3.60 11.20 5.54
CA PHE A 178 -3.16 10.81 4.21
C PHE A 178 -2.49 11.95 3.44
N ASN A 179 -2.86 13.21 3.69
CA ASN A 179 -2.10 14.35 3.18
C ASN A 179 -0.67 14.39 3.74
N LYS A 180 -0.49 14.21 5.06
CA LYS A 180 0.84 14.10 5.68
C LYS A 180 1.63 12.94 5.08
N VAL A 181 1.01 11.77 4.91
CA VAL A 181 1.64 10.59 4.31
C VAL A 181 2.08 10.87 2.86
N SER A 182 1.27 11.57 2.07
CA SER A 182 1.64 12.00 0.71
C SER A 182 2.88 12.88 0.69
N THR A 183 3.00 13.80 1.66
CA THR A 183 4.20 14.65 1.80
C THR A 183 5.43 13.93 2.33
N ALA A 184 5.24 12.85 3.10
CA ALA A 184 6.30 12.05 3.70
C ALA A 184 6.79 10.89 2.80
N LEU A 185 6.31 10.81 1.56
CA LEU A 185 6.71 9.80 0.59
C LEU A 185 7.55 10.40 -0.53
N GLU A 186 8.56 9.66 -0.97
CA GLU A 186 9.27 9.88 -2.23
C GLU A 186 8.29 9.86 -3.43
N ASP A 187 8.69 10.43 -4.57
CA ASP A 187 7.83 10.57 -5.76
C ASP A 187 7.34 9.22 -6.35
N HIS A 188 8.01 8.11 -6.02
CA HIS A 188 7.59 6.75 -6.35
C HIS A 188 7.23 5.90 -5.12
N GLY A 189 7.01 6.58 -4.00
CA GLY A 189 6.74 5.98 -2.72
C GLY A 189 5.37 5.32 -2.64
N MET A 190 5.26 4.39 -1.69
CA MET A 190 4.07 3.57 -1.52
C MET A 190 3.51 3.65 -0.10
N VAL A 191 2.20 3.81 0.01
CA VAL A 191 1.48 3.65 1.28
C VAL A 191 0.80 2.27 1.34
N LEU A 192 0.95 1.60 2.47
CA LEU A 192 0.25 0.39 2.84
C LEU A 192 -0.69 0.72 4.00
N VAL A 193 -2.00 0.65 3.77
CA VAL A 193 -3.00 0.89 4.81
C VAL A 193 -3.62 -0.44 5.20
N ARG A 194 -3.31 -0.94 6.38
CA ARG A 194 -3.90 -2.16 6.93
C ARG A 194 -4.89 -1.80 8.02
N ASP A 195 -6.16 -2.10 7.84
CA ASP A 195 -7.18 -1.84 8.85
C ASP A 195 -8.38 -2.78 8.70
N PHE A 196 -9.29 -2.76 9.66
CA PHE A 196 -10.54 -3.51 9.61
C PHE A 196 -11.56 -2.77 8.73
N PHE A 197 -11.52 -3.04 7.43
CA PHE A 197 -12.45 -2.43 6.48
C PHE A 197 -13.78 -3.17 6.37
N LEU A 198 -14.87 -2.40 6.37
CA LEU A 198 -16.20 -2.86 6.04
C LEU A 198 -16.43 -2.85 4.52
N GLU A 199 -17.42 -3.62 4.09
CA GLU A 199 -18.04 -3.43 2.78
C GLU A 199 -18.92 -2.18 2.79
N THR A 200 -19.31 -1.70 1.61
CA THR A 200 -20.15 -0.50 1.43
C THR A 200 -21.48 -0.62 2.19
N SER A 201 -21.99 -1.85 2.38
CA SER A 201 -23.18 -2.13 3.20
C SER A 201 -23.01 -1.88 4.70
N LYS A 202 -21.77 -1.69 5.16
CA LYS A 202 -21.36 -1.48 6.56
C LYS A 202 -21.78 -2.59 7.54
N THR A 203 -22.23 -3.73 7.04
CA THR A 203 -22.70 -4.89 7.84
C THR A 203 -21.86 -6.15 7.63
N ALA A 204 -20.92 -6.11 6.68
CA ALA A 204 -19.99 -7.17 6.39
C ALA A 204 -18.55 -6.62 6.34
N PRO A 205 -17.53 -7.42 6.71
CA PRO A 205 -17.64 -8.72 7.36
C PRO A 205 -18.31 -8.62 8.74
N ARG A 206 -19.07 -9.64 9.15
CA ARG A 206 -19.82 -9.62 10.43
C ARG A 206 -18.90 -9.37 11.63
N GLN A 207 -17.72 -9.97 11.62
CA GLN A 207 -16.71 -9.79 12.67
C GLN A 207 -16.27 -8.32 12.76
N THR A 208 -15.98 -7.70 11.62
CA THR A 208 -15.62 -6.27 11.54
C THR A 208 -16.78 -5.38 12.00
N ALA A 209 -18.02 -5.69 11.63
CA ALA A 209 -19.18 -4.94 12.06
C ALA A 209 -19.37 -5.01 13.59
N VAL A 210 -19.23 -6.19 14.19
CA VAL A 210 -19.27 -6.37 15.65
C VAL A 210 -18.10 -5.63 16.33
N PHE A 211 -16.90 -5.69 15.74
CA PHE A 211 -15.75 -4.95 16.24
C PHE A 211 -16.00 -3.43 16.21
N SER A 212 -16.62 -2.91 15.14
CA SER A 212 -16.99 -1.50 15.04
C SER A 212 -17.97 -1.07 16.14
N VAL A 213 -18.90 -1.94 16.56
CA VAL A 213 -19.79 -1.67 17.70
C VAL A 213 -18.99 -1.61 19.00
N SER A 214 -18.00 -2.50 19.18
CA SER A 214 -17.12 -2.48 20.34
C SER A 214 -16.31 -1.17 20.44
N LEU A 215 -15.77 -0.69 19.32
CA LEU A 215 -15.04 0.58 19.25
C LEU A 215 -15.94 1.76 19.65
N LEU A 216 -17.19 1.77 19.15
CA LEU A 216 -18.16 2.82 19.47
C LEU A 216 -18.42 2.90 20.98
N VAL A 217 -18.56 1.76 21.65
CA VAL A 217 -18.78 1.68 23.10
C VAL A 217 -17.55 2.13 23.89
N GLN A 218 -16.34 1.85 23.40
CA GLN A 218 -15.10 2.13 24.14
C GLN A 218 -14.62 3.58 24.01
N GLY A 219 -14.93 4.27 22.91
CA GLY A 219 -14.41 5.61 22.68
C GLY A 219 -15.07 6.41 21.56
N GLY A 220 -16.22 5.97 21.05
CA GLY A 220 -16.93 6.66 19.96
C GLY A 220 -16.35 6.42 18.56
N SER A 221 -15.30 5.60 18.45
CA SER A 221 -14.63 5.28 17.18
C SER A 221 -15.39 4.24 16.35
N ARG A 222 -15.02 4.06 15.07
CA ARG A 222 -15.70 3.12 14.16
C ARG A 222 -14.78 2.54 13.10
N CYS A 223 -15.17 1.41 12.53
CA CYS A 223 -14.58 0.91 11.29
C CYS A 223 -15.12 1.70 10.09
N TYR A 224 -14.29 1.80 9.06
CA TYR A 224 -14.62 2.46 7.81
C TYR A 224 -14.74 1.44 6.69
N SER A 225 -15.47 1.78 5.63
CA SER A 225 -15.55 0.93 4.45
C SER A 225 -14.29 1.06 3.59
N PHE A 226 -14.03 0.04 2.78
CA PHE A 226 -12.93 0.06 1.82
C PHE A 226 -13.03 1.26 0.86
N ASP A 227 -14.23 1.58 0.38
CA ASP A 227 -14.44 2.66 -0.59
C ASP A 227 -14.21 4.04 0.03
N GLU A 228 -14.60 4.23 1.29
CA GLU A 228 -14.25 5.43 2.07
C GLU A 228 -12.70 5.55 2.16
N GLY A 229 -12.02 4.47 2.57
CA GLY A 229 -10.55 4.37 2.61
C GLY A 229 -9.88 4.78 1.29
N ALA A 230 -10.35 4.21 0.19
CA ALA A 230 -9.84 4.48 -1.15
C ALA A 230 -10.10 5.93 -1.61
N THR A 231 -11.21 6.52 -1.18
CA THR A 231 -11.58 7.90 -1.52
C THR A 231 -10.60 8.89 -0.88
N TRP A 232 -10.29 8.75 0.41
CA TRP A 232 -9.34 9.65 1.07
C TRP A 232 -7.93 9.55 0.49
N LEU A 233 -7.48 8.34 0.17
CA LEU A 233 -6.20 8.15 -0.53
C LEU A 233 -6.19 8.86 -1.89
N THR A 234 -7.27 8.74 -2.66
CA THR A 234 -7.37 9.41 -3.96
C THR A 234 -7.32 10.94 -3.81
N GLN A 235 -8.03 11.48 -2.82
CA GLN A 235 -8.02 12.91 -2.50
C GLN A 235 -6.63 13.41 -2.07
N ALA A 236 -5.84 12.57 -1.40
CA ALA A 236 -4.47 12.88 -1.01
C ALA A 236 -3.43 12.70 -2.15
N GLY A 237 -3.87 12.46 -3.39
CA GLY A 237 -2.99 12.38 -4.56
C GLY A 237 -2.39 10.99 -4.78
N PHE A 238 -2.96 9.94 -4.22
CA PHE A 238 -2.55 8.56 -4.52
C PHE A 238 -3.36 8.00 -5.68
N ARG A 239 -2.70 7.27 -6.61
CA ARG A 239 -3.44 6.39 -7.53
C ARG A 239 -3.83 5.13 -6.78
N ARG A 240 -5.13 4.83 -6.78
CA ARG A 240 -5.69 3.61 -6.17
C ARG A 240 -4.96 2.39 -6.73
N GLY A 241 -4.21 1.71 -5.87
CA GLY A 241 -3.79 0.34 -6.09
C GLY A 241 -4.99 -0.57 -5.90
N ALA A 242 -5.93 -0.62 -6.85
CA ALA A 242 -7.17 -1.40 -6.70
C ALA A 242 -6.88 -2.89 -6.50
N GLU A 243 -6.79 -3.34 -5.25
CA GLU A 243 -7.03 -4.72 -4.88
C GLU A 243 -7.52 -4.79 -3.42
N LYS A 244 -8.70 -5.39 -3.22
CA LYS A 244 -9.16 -5.92 -1.94
C LYS A 244 -8.46 -7.26 -1.75
N ILE A 245 -7.20 -7.21 -1.31
CA ILE A 245 -6.49 -8.37 -0.76
C ILE A 245 -7.26 -8.80 0.51
N PRO A 246 -7.37 -10.09 0.92
CA PRO A 246 -8.41 -10.54 1.85
C PRO A 246 -8.62 -9.60 3.06
N ARG A 247 -9.70 -8.82 2.96
CA ARG A 247 -10.47 -8.05 3.95
C ARG A 247 -9.78 -6.96 4.78
N GLU A 248 -8.46 -6.75 4.73
CA GLU A 248 -7.80 -5.82 5.67
C GLU A 248 -6.74 -4.86 5.08
N LEU A 249 -6.45 -4.86 3.78
CA LEU A 249 -5.30 -4.10 3.23
C LEU A 249 -5.67 -3.26 1.99
N ILE A 250 -5.23 -2.01 1.97
CA ILE A 250 -5.23 -1.10 0.82
C ILE A 250 -3.77 -0.75 0.49
N LEU A 251 -3.41 -0.84 -0.79
CA LEU A 251 -2.11 -0.43 -1.30
C LEU A 251 -2.30 0.80 -2.22
N ALA A 252 -1.49 1.84 -2.05
CA ALA A 252 -1.57 3.04 -2.87
C ALA A 252 -0.16 3.57 -3.22
N LYS A 253 0.01 4.06 -4.45
CA LYS A 253 1.26 4.69 -4.91
C LYS A 253 1.05 6.19 -5.08
N LYS A 254 2.02 7.00 -4.64
CA LYS A 254 1.97 8.45 -4.81
C LYS A 254 1.97 8.80 -6.30
N GLN A 255 1.15 9.78 -6.70
CA GLN A 255 1.23 10.36 -8.04
C GLN A 255 2.41 11.33 -8.12
N VAL A 256 3.22 11.19 -9.16
CA VAL A 256 4.16 12.25 -9.57
C VAL A 256 3.35 13.35 -10.25
N ARG A 257 3.57 14.61 -9.85
CA ARG A 257 3.02 15.79 -10.52
C ARG A 257 4.19 16.57 -11.12
N ASP A 258 4.01 17.11 -12.34
CA ASP A 258 5.02 17.98 -12.96
C ASP A 258 5.10 19.35 -12.24
N GLU A 259 6.18 20.11 -12.48
CA GLU A 259 6.44 21.44 -11.87
C GLU A 259 5.29 22.45 -12.07
N ASP A 260 4.45 22.26 -13.09
CA ASP A 260 3.26 23.08 -13.40
C ASP A 260 1.95 22.57 -12.75
N GLY A 261 2.01 21.55 -11.88
CA GLY A 261 0.84 20.98 -11.21
C GLY A 261 -0.09 20.16 -12.12
N ARG A 262 0.34 19.85 -13.34
CA ARG A 262 -0.37 18.99 -14.30
C ARG A 262 0.02 17.54 -14.07
N GLU A 263 -0.91 16.61 -14.37
CA GLU A 263 -0.56 15.19 -14.43
C GLU A 263 0.50 14.97 -15.50
N THR A 264 1.55 14.22 -15.16
CA THR A 264 2.59 13.86 -16.12
C THR A 264 1.96 12.98 -17.20
N SER A 265 1.69 13.58 -18.35
CA SER A 265 1.26 12.88 -19.55
C SER A 265 2.48 12.72 -20.45
N GLU A 266 3.43 11.89 -20.04
CA GLU A 266 4.49 11.47 -20.96
C GLU A 266 3.95 10.39 -21.91
N CYS A 267 3.25 10.83 -22.94
CA CYS A 267 3.40 10.29 -24.28
C CYS A 267 2.97 11.36 -25.29
N GLY A 268 3.94 12.22 -25.63
CA GLY A 268 3.81 13.12 -26.76
C GLY A 268 3.52 12.31 -28.03
N HIS A 269 2.40 12.60 -28.66
CA HIS A 269 2.20 12.32 -30.08
C HIS A 269 3.32 13.02 -30.86
N MET A 270 4.23 12.25 -31.48
CA MET A 270 5.01 12.72 -32.62
C MET A 270 5.23 11.56 -33.59
N GLY A 271 4.67 11.71 -34.79
CA GLY A 271 4.91 10.86 -35.96
C GLY A 271 3.64 10.24 -36.53
#